data_AF-A0A2E0AP02-F1
#
_entry.id   AF-A0A2E0AP02-F1
#
_cell.length_a   1.000
_cell.length_b   1.000
_cell.length_c   1.000
_cell.angle_alpha   90.00
_cell.angle_beta   90.00
_cell.angle_gamma   90.00
#
_symmetry.space_group_name_H-M   'P 1'
#
loop_
_entity.id
_entity.type
_entity.pdbx_description
1 polymer ?
#
loop_
_entity_poly.entity_id
_entity_poly.type
_entity_poly.pdbx_seq_one_letter_code
_entity_poly.pdbx_strand_id
1 'polypeptide(L)' 'MSVVQVKNLQRRLLLLSDEAEQGLTRACGHELWKSLGPDAIDGLEDPSRRAEANYWYGQWNVVRELQEVIG' A
#
# COMPACT_ATOMS: atom_id res chain seq x y z
N MET A 1 12.37 -21.97 2.87
CA MET A 1 12.23 -21.51 1.47
C MET A 1 13.59 -21.52 0.80
N SER A 2 13.67 -21.81 -0.50
CA SER A 2 14.92 -21.65 -1.25
C SER A 2 15.23 -20.16 -1.47
N VAL A 3 16.51 -19.83 -1.63
CA VAL A 3 16.96 -18.45 -1.91
C VAL A 3 16.25 -17.87 -3.16
N VAL A 4 15.95 -18.71 -4.15
CA VAL A 4 15.22 -18.31 -5.36
C VAL A 4 13.77 -17.95 -5.05
N GLN A 5 13.10 -18.71 -4.17
CA GLN A 5 11.73 -18.41 -3.75
C GLN A 5 11.66 -17.07 -3.02
N VAL A 6 12.60 -16.80 -2.11
CA VAL A 6 12.67 -15.53 -1.37
C VAL A 6 12.84 -14.34 -2.31
N LYS A 7 13.80 -14.40 -3.25
CA LYS A 7 14.02 -13.31 -4.23
C LYS A 7 12.80 -13.07 -5.11
N ASN A 8 12.11 -14.13 -5.52
CA ASN A 8 10.89 -14.01 -6.32
C ASN A 8 9.74 -13.39 -5.53
N LEU A 9 9.60 -13.73 -4.24
CA LEU A 9 8.61 -13.12 -3.35
C LEU A 9 8.92 -11.63 -3.12
N GLN A 10 10.17 -11.27 -2.83
CA GLN A 10 10.58 -9.86 -2.70
C GLN A 10 10.22 -9.05 -3.93
N ARG A 11 10.49 -9.58 -5.14
CA ARG A 11 10.11 -8.91 -6.39
C ARG A 11 8.60 -8.70 -6.52
N ARG A 12 7.80 -9.69 -6.14
CA ARG A 12 6.33 -9.57 -6.19
C ARG A 12 5.81 -8.57 -5.16
N LEU A 13 6.37 -8.57 -3.95
CA LEU A 13 6.01 -7.60 -2.92
C LEU A 13 6.35 -6.17 -3.35
N LEU A 14 7.49 -5.95 -4.01
CA LEU A 14 7.80 -4.63 -4.59
C LEU A 14 6.76 -4.16 -5.60
N LEU A 15 6.30 -5.06 -6.49
CA LEU A 15 5.26 -4.73 -7.47
C LEU A 15 3.91 -4.41 -6.80
N LEU A 16 3.53 -5.21 -5.79
CA LEU A 16 2.29 -4.98 -5.04
C LEU A 16 2.35 -3.70 -4.21
N SER A 17 3.52 -3.34 -3.68
CA SER A 17 3.73 -2.06 -3.01
C SER A 17 3.47 -0.92 -3.98
N ASP A 18 4.12 -0.92 -5.14
CA ASP A 18 3.97 0.13 -6.16
C ASP A 18 2.50 0.26 -6.63
N GLU A 19 1.81 -0.85 -6.87
CA GLU A 19 0.39 -0.84 -7.23
C GLU A 19 -0.48 -0.23 -6.13
N ALA A 20 -0.23 -0.60 -4.87
CA ALA A 20 -0.97 -0.06 -3.74
C ALA A 20 -0.71 1.45 -3.54
N GLU A 21 0.53 1.91 -3.72
CA GLU A 21 0.86 3.34 -3.65
C GLU A 21 0.18 4.15 -4.76
N GLN A 22 0.14 3.61 -5.99
CA GLN A 22 -0.54 4.24 -7.11
C GLN A 22 -2.06 4.28 -6.92
N GLY A 23 -2.65 3.19 -6.44
CA GLY A 23 -4.07 3.10 -6.11
C GLY A 23 -4.46 4.09 -5.01
N LEU A 24 -3.66 4.16 -3.95
CA LEU A 24 -3.87 5.06 -2.84
C LEU A 24 -3.71 6.53 -3.25
N THR A 25 -2.68 6.86 -4.03
CA THR A 25 -2.47 8.21 -4.56
C THR A 25 -3.61 8.64 -5.47
N ARG A 26 -4.16 7.72 -6.26
CA ARG A 26 -5.33 7.98 -7.11
C ARG A 26 -6.60 8.22 -6.30
N ALA A 27 -6.87 7.37 -5.31
CA ALA A 27 -8.05 7.47 -4.46
C ALA A 27 -8.03 8.76 -3.61
N CYS A 28 -6.86 9.10 -3.05
CA CYS A 28 -6.66 10.33 -2.28
C CYS A 28 -6.56 11.59 -3.17
N GLY A 29 -6.17 11.44 -4.43
CA GLY A 29 -5.91 12.55 -5.35
C GLY A 29 -4.62 13.34 -5.07
N HIS A 30 -3.81 12.89 -4.11
CA HIS A 30 -2.54 13.50 -3.71
C HIS A 30 -1.66 12.47 -2.97
N GLU A 31 -0.39 12.80 -2.75
CA GLU A 31 0.56 11.92 -2.03
C GLU A 31 0.67 12.20 -0.52
N LEU A 32 -0.13 13.10 0.06
CA LEU A 32 -0.04 13.44 1.50
C LEU A 32 -0.26 12.24 2.44
N TRP A 33 -0.89 11.18 1.97
CA TRP A 33 -1.03 9.93 2.73
C TRP A 33 0.33 9.32 3.12
N LYS A 34 1.41 9.60 2.38
CA LYS A 34 2.77 9.13 2.71
C LYS A 34 3.29 9.70 4.02
N SER A 35 2.88 10.92 4.37
CA SER A 35 3.31 11.61 5.60
C SER A 35 2.23 11.62 6.68
N LEU A 36 0.97 11.70 6.30
CA LEU A 36 -0.17 11.79 7.22
C LEU A 36 -0.78 10.42 7.57
N GLY A 37 -0.45 9.37 6.80
CA GLY A 37 -0.99 8.04 7.05
C GLY A 37 -2.53 8.00 6.96
N PRO A 38 -3.23 7.33 7.91
CA PRO A 38 -4.69 7.18 7.87
C PRO A 38 -5.44 8.51 7.92
N ASP A 39 -4.88 9.56 8.53
CA ASP A 39 -5.53 10.87 8.65
C ASP A 39 -5.83 11.49 7.28
N ALA A 40 -4.98 11.23 6.26
CA ALA A 40 -5.23 11.66 4.89
C ALA A 40 -6.45 10.96 4.26
N ILE A 41 -6.76 9.74 4.70
CA ILE A 41 -7.89 8.94 4.20
C ILE A 41 -9.17 9.38 4.89
N ASP A 42 -9.12 9.58 6.21
CA ASP A 42 -10.27 10.02 7.00
C ASP A 42 -10.78 11.40 6.56
N GLY A 43 -9.89 12.26 6.07
CA GLY A 43 -10.22 13.57 5.50
C GLY A 43 -10.96 13.53 4.15
N LEU A 44 -11.08 12.39 3.46
CA LEU A 44 -11.77 12.30 2.17
C LEU A 44 -13.28 12.42 2.35
N GLU A 45 -13.93 13.40 1.71
CA GLU A 45 -15.39 13.59 1.83
C GLU A 45 -16.21 12.51 1.13
N ASP A 46 -15.77 12.03 -0.04
CA ASP A 46 -16.44 11.00 -0.83
C ASP A 46 -16.25 9.61 -0.18
N PRO A 47 -17.33 8.97 0.31
CA PRO A 47 -17.24 7.66 0.95
C PRO A 47 -16.69 6.55 0.03
N SER A 48 -16.93 6.64 -1.27
CA SER A 48 -16.46 5.64 -2.25
C SER A 48 -14.94 5.73 -2.39
N ARG A 49 -14.42 6.96 -2.53
CA ARG A 49 -12.97 7.21 -2.55
C ARG A 49 -12.31 6.83 -1.22
N ARG A 50 -12.96 7.12 -0.10
CA ARG A 50 -12.46 6.72 1.22
C ARG A 50 -12.38 5.21 1.36
N ALA A 51 -13.38 4.47 0.89
CA ALA A 51 -13.36 3.00 0.90
C ALA A 51 -12.24 2.44 0.01
N GLU A 52 -12.05 3.00 -1.19
CA GLU A 52 -10.96 2.62 -2.10
C GLU A 52 -9.59 2.93 -1.49
N ALA A 53 -9.40 4.12 -0.91
CA ALA A 53 -8.17 4.51 -0.24
C ALA A 53 -7.86 3.58 0.95
N ASN A 54 -8.87 3.25 1.77
CA ASN A 54 -8.69 2.28 2.86
C ASN A 54 -8.28 0.89 2.36
N TYR A 55 -8.85 0.43 1.25
CA TYR A 55 -8.44 -0.83 0.63
C TYR A 55 -6.96 -0.80 0.25
N TRP A 56 -6.52 0.21 -0.51
CA TRP A 56 -5.13 0.32 -0.95
C TRP A 56 -4.15 0.53 0.20
N TYR A 57 -4.53 1.32 1.21
CA TYR A 57 -3.73 1.51 2.42
C TYR A 57 -3.56 0.21 3.20
N GLY A 58 -4.61 -0.60 3.30
CA GLY A 58 -4.54 -1.95 3.87
C GLY A 58 -3.59 -2.87 3.10
N GLN A 59 -3.69 -2.90 1.76
CA GLN A 59 -2.77 -3.69 0.92
C GLN A 59 -1.31 -3.25 1.11
N TRP A 60 -1.07 -1.93 1.14
CA TRP A 60 0.27 -1.38 1.33
C TRP A 60 0.86 -1.78 2.69
N ASN A 61 0.08 -1.71 3.77
CA ASN A 61 0.52 -2.14 5.10
C ASN A 61 0.88 -3.64 5.13
N VAL A 62 0.04 -4.50 4.55
CA VAL A 62 0.32 -5.95 4.49
C VAL A 62 1.62 -6.22 3.73
N VAL A 63 1.84 -5.55 2.60
CA VAL A 63 3.08 -5.70 1.83
C VAL A 63 4.30 -5.27 2.67
N ARG A 64 4.20 -4.16 3.40
CA ARG A 64 5.27 -3.68 4.27
C ARG A 64 5.58 -4.65 5.41
N GLU A 65 4.57 -5.16 6.10
CA GLU A 65 4.73 -6.17 7.15
C GLU A 65 5.43 -7.43 6.60
N LEU A 66 5.04 -7.88 5.41
CA LEU A 66 5.68 -9.03 4.76
C LEU A 66 7.14 -8.75 4.36
N GLN A 67 7.44 -7.54 3.86
CA GLN A 67 8.81 -7.14 3.54
C GLN A 67 9.68 -7.08 4.79
N GLU A 68 9.17 -6.55 5.90
CA GLU A 68 9.89 -6.49 7.19
C GLU A 68 10.24 -7.89 7.73
N VAL A 69 9.38 -8.88 7.50
CA VAL A 69 9.61 -10.27 7.91
C VAL A 69 10.59 -11.00 6.99
N ILE A 70 10.54 -10.73 5.68
CA ILE A 70 11.33 -11.45 4.68
C ILE A 70 12.77 -10.91 4.56
N GLY A 71 13.00 -9.63 4.85
CA GLY A 71 14.29 -8.95 4.67
C GLY A 71 14.64 -8.75 3.21
#